data_AF-A0A091NST3-F1
#
_entry.id   AF-A0A091NST3-F1
#
_cell.length_a   1.000
_cell.length_b   1.000
_cell.length_c   1.000
_cell.angle_alpha   90.00
_cell.angle_beta   90.00
_cell.angle_gamma   90.00
#
_symmetry.space_group_name_H-M   'P 1'
#
loop_
_entity.id
_entity.type
_entity.pdbx_description
1 polymer ?
#
loop_
_entity_poly.entity_id
_entity_poly.type
_entity_poly.pdbx_seq_one_letter_code
_entity_poly.pdbx_strand_id
1 'polypeptide(L)'
;ATRTKSADVERADSGIGQMSARKWRNRASETLSSLQAWEAHRPCTDCGERDLPVETDVQNCNQRRADLCEKCRKRRTERKESVLEFVNTEASYGEDLRIIKEEFYLPMQAAGLLSQDQLLGIFSNIQELIDLNENFLEILQEEIDQAFDQGDDDLMTVCIGEVFLEFVNMLPAFQTYCLQQSSSVNMLNALEKEKELLRIFLNVSQNDNTALRRMNLRSFLMAPLQRVTKYPLLLSRIIKATTEYHPDHGSLREAKSRIESHLEHINMKTKQEGNTWTLRSFRQDSKKKREVINIEMRETALKTVGWLREETRFVMEGPLQLAQPPDGQWVKKGSKTLKFQNMQVLLLVNMKRVSESSLESAEPGPVKDAVLVLIRDKNNGKFHLLREPLRLSNCIVSTDPDCDDTFELIEIRREAFVFRDSDRARTHHWFRQIRRYSRELGSWKKRRNALPNIMISTPHTRP
;
A
#
# COMPACT_ATOMS: atom_id res chain seq x y z
N ALA A 1 -78.47 69.22 1.46
CA ALA A 1 -77.47 70.11 2.10
C ALA A 1 -76.73 69.26 3.12
N THR A 2 -75.40 69.20 3.22
CA THR A 2 -74.34 70.10 2.74
C THR A 2 -73.01 69.34 2.83
N ARG A 3 -72.13 69.62 1.88
CA ARG A 3 -70.77 69.10 1.70
C ARG A 3 -69.78 69.98 2.48
N THR A 4 -68.78 69.39 3.17
CA THR A 4 -67.46 69.98 3.59
C THR A 4 -66.82 69.05 4.63
N LYS A 5 -65.51 68.83 4.79
CA LYS A 5 -64.23 69.10 4.10
C LYS A 5 -63.22 68.18 4.83
N SER A 6 -62.28 67.57 4.12
CA SER A 6 -61.16 66.80 4.69
C SER A 6 -60.18 67.73 5.41
N ALA A 7 -59.80 67.40 6.64
CA ALA A 7 -58.71 68.04 7.36
C ALA A 7 -57.47 67.13 7.34
N ASP A 8 -56.36 67.66 6.81
CA ASP A 8 -55.03 67.08 6.92
C ASP A 8 -54.63 66.98 8.39
N VAL A 9 -54.25 65.77 8.82
CA VAL A 9 -53.58 65.55 10.10
C VAL A 9 -52.11 65.27 9.80
N GLU A 10 -51.27 66.26 10.06
CA GLU A 10 -49.81 66.11 10.12
C GLU A 10 -49.46 65.01 11.11
N ARG A 11 -48.82 63.95 10.60
CA ARG A 11 -48.20 62.92 11.45
C ARG A 11 -46.99 63.55 12.12
N ALA A 12 -47.06 63.68 13.44
CA ALA A 12 -45.89 63.96 14.27
C ALA A 12 -44.86 62.84 14.05
N ASP A 13 -43.76 63.19 13.40
CA ASP A 13 -42.57 62.36 13.22
C ASP A 13 -42.02 62.01 14.60
N SER A 14 -42.37 60.82 15.08
CA SER A 14 -41.80 60.26 16.30
C SER A 14 -40.36 59.89 15.96
N GLY A 15 -39.46 60.86 16.15
CA GLY A 15 -38.02 60.80 15.90
C GLY A 15 -37.28 59.72 16.69
N ILE A 16 -37.63 58.46 16.49
CA ILE A 16 -36.82 57.30 16.84
C ILE A 16 -36.14 56.89 15.54
N GLY A 17 -35.08 57.65 15.23
CA GLY A 17 -34.29 57.46 14.03
C GLY A 17 -33.69 56.06 13.92
N GLN A 18 -33.24 55.75 12.71
CA GLN A 18 -32.53 54.55 12.24
C GLN A 18 -31.32 54.09 13.10
N MET A 19 -31.02 54.76 14.22
CA MET A 19 -29.92 54.44 15.14
C MET A 19 -30.11 53.13 15.91
N SER A 20 -31.35 52.74 16.25
CA SER A 20 -31.57 51.46 16.95
C SER A 20 -31.28 50.26 16.03
N ALA A 21 -31.79 50.28 14.79
CA ALA A 21 -31.58 49.21 13.80
C ALA A 21 -30.12 49.07 13.31
N ARG A 22 -29.28 50.11 13.44
CA ARG A 22 -27.84 50.04 13.18
C ARG A 22 -27.08 49.36 14.33
N LYS A 23 -27.45 49.63 15.59
CA LYS A 23 -26.83 48.98 16.76
C LYS A 23 -27.08 47.47 16.79
N TRP A 24 -28.28 47.00 16.41
CA TRP A 24 -28.57 45.56 16.34
C TRP A 24 -27.84 44.85 15.20
N ARG A 25 -27.69 45.49 14.03
CA ARG A 25 -26.89 44.95 12.91
C ARG A 25 -25.40 44.86 13.24
N ASN A 26 -24.85 45.86 13.92
CA ASN A 26 -23.46 45.82 14.37
C ASN A 26 -23.25 44.72 15.40
N ARG A 27 -24.17 44.55 16.36
CA ARG A 27 -24.09 43.46 17.35
C ARG A 27 -24.23 42.07 16.71
N ALA A 28 -25.13 41.91 15.73
CA ALA A 28 -25.27 40.68 14.97
C ALA A 28 -24.01 40.34 14.15
N SER A 29 -23.38 41.36 13.54
CA SER A 29 -22.11 41.23 12.81
C SER A 29 -20.94 40.92 13.74
N GLU A 30 -20.87 41.55 14.92
CA GLU A 30 -19.88 41.27 15.98
C GLU A 30 -20.07 39.86 16.55
N THR A 31 -21.31 39.39 16.75
CA THR A 31 -21.60 38.01 17.14
C THR A 31 -21.27 37.01 16.04
N LEU A 32 -21.51 37.33 14.77
CA LEU A 32 -21.12 36.46 13.65
C LEU A 32 -19.59 36.34 13.55
N SER A 33 -18.89 37.47 13.72
CA SER A 33 -17.43 37.52 13.73
C SER A 33 -16.85 36.82 14.96
N SER A 34 -17.53 36.88 16.10
CA SER A 34 -17.16 36.18 17.34
C SER A 34 -17.47 34.69 17.28
N LEU A 35 -18.53 34.27 16.57
CA LEU A 35 -18.84 32.87 16.27
C LEU A 35 -17.84 32.28 15.29
N GLN A 36 -17.47 33.03 14.24
CA GLN A 36 -16.41 32.64 13.31
C GLN A 36 -15.03 32.58 13.99
N ALA A 37 -14.75 33.49 14.92
CA ALA A 37 -13.55 33.44 15.75
C ALA A 37 -13.60 32.24 16.71
N TRP A 38 -14.73 31.95 17.36
CA TRP A 38 -14.92 30.77 18.20
C TRP A 38 -14.75 29.46 17.42
N GLU A 39 -15.33 29.36 16.22
CA GLU A 39 -15.18 28.21 15.33
C GLU A 39 -13.74 28.02 14.85
N ALA A 40 -12.98 29.11 14.65
CA ALA A 40 -11.56 29.07 14.32
C ALA A 40 -10.66 28.55 15.45
N HIS A 41 -11.18 28.44 16.69
CA HIS A 41 -10.43 27.97 17.86
C HIS A 41 -10.99 26.66 18.44
N ARG A 42 -11.81 25.90 17.70
CA ARG A 42 -12.27 24.58 18.16
C ARG A 42 -11.07 23.67 18.44
N PRO A 43 -10.94 23.10 19.65
CA PRO A 43 -9.94 22.09 19.93
C PRO A 43 -10.13 20.87 19.03
N CYS A 44 -9.02 20.24 18.63
CA CYS A 44 -9.05 18.95 17.93
C CYS A 44 -9.87 17.93 18.71
N THR A 45 -10.79 17.21 18.06
CA THR A 45 -11.67 16.24 18.72
C THR A 45 -10.93 15.06 19.35
N ASP A 46 -9.73 14.72 18.83
CA ASP A 46 -8.95 13.57 19.30
C ASP A 46 -7.95 13.93 20.42
N CYS A 47 -7.27 15.08 20.32
CA CYS A 47 -6.22 15.44 21.28
C CYS A 47 -6.54 16.67 22.14
N GLY A 48 -7.61 17.41 21.84
CA GLY A 48 -7.97 18.63 22.56
C GLY A 48 -6.97 19.79 22.39
N GLU A 49 -5.93 19.64 21.56
CA GLU A 49 -5.03 20.75 21.24
C GLU A 49 -5.74 21.76 20.32
N ARG A 50 -5.53 23.04 20.61
CA ARG A 50 -5.92 24.13 19.72
C ARG A 50 -4.76 24.34 18.75
N ASP A 51 -4.96 24.05 17.47
CA ASP A 51 -3.94 24.36 16.46
C ASP A 51 -3.70 25.89 16.47
N LEU A 52 -2.48 26.32 16.83
CA LEU A 52 -2.06 27.70 16.62
C LEU A 52 -1.90 27.89 15.10
N PRO A 53 -2.59 28.85 14.45
CA PRO A 53 -2.41 29.08 13.04
C PRO A 53 -0.98 29.60 12.82
N VAL A 54 -0.20 28.91 11.99
CA VAL A 54 0.91 29.54 11.28
C VAL A 54 0.29 30.56 10.34
N GLU A 55 0.62 31.84 10.52
CA GLU A 55 0.17 32.94 9.66
C GLU A 55 0.45 32.60 8.19
N THR A 56 -0.57 32.30 7.39
CA THR A 56 -0.56 32.50 5.93
C THR A 56 -1.99 32.54 5.38
N ASP A 57 -2.31 33.70 4.81
CA ASP A 57 -3.32 34.02 3.79
C ASP A 57 -4.80 33.64 4.00
N VAL A 58 -5.58 34.70 4.21
CA VAL A 58 -7.02 34.76 4.51
C VAL A 58 -7.94 34.48 3.29
N GLN A 59 -7.43 33.97 2.16
CA GLN A 59 -8.20 34.02 0.89
C GLN A 59 -8.85 32.70 0.42
N ASN A 60 -8.86 31.61 1.20
CA ASN A 60 -9.41 30.31 0.72
C ASN A 60 -10.22 29.52 1.76
N CYS A 61 -11.25 30.15 2.34
CA CYS A 61 -12.02 29.63 3.48
C CYS A 61 -13.18 28.65 3.14
N ASN A 62 -13.26 28.07 1.93
CA ASN A 62 -14.44 27.27 1.53
C ASN A 62 -14.21 25.77 1.27
N GLN A 63 -13.13 25.18 1.78
CA GLN A 63 -12.97 23.72 1.78
C GLN A 63 -13.09 23.17 3.20
N ARG A 64 -14.18 22.43 3.48
CA ARG A 64 -14.49 21.60 4.67
C ARG A 64 -13.39 21.59 5.73
N ARG A 65 -13.50 22.46 6.73
CA ARG A 65 -12.57 22.56 7.87
C ARG A 65 -12.68 21.30 8.72
N ALA A 66 -11.60 20.53 8.83
CA ALA A 66 -11.56 19.26 9.54
C ALA A 66 -11.61 19.47 11.06
N ASP A 67 -12.41 18.68 11.77
CA ASP A 67 -12.50 18.65 13.24
C ASP A 67 -11.22 18.11 13.95
N LEU A 68 -10.20 17.77 13.15
CA LEU A 68 -8.96 17.12 13.58
C LEU A 68 -7.73 17.94 13.16
N CYS A 69 -6.77 18.06 14.07
CA CYS A 69 -5.45 18.63 13.75
C CYS A 69 -4.66 17.72 12.80
N GLU A 70 -3.63 18.29 12.15
CA GLU A 70 -2.77 17.55 11.19
C GLU A 70 -2.18 16.27 11.78
N LYS A 71 -1.73 16.32 13.05
CA LYS A 71 -1.13 15.17 13.74
C LYS A 71 -2.14 14.03 13.91
N CYS A 72 -3.37 14.34 14.35
CA CYS A 72 -4.40 13.33 14.57
C CYS A 72 -4.91 12.77 13.25
N ARG A 73 -5.09 13.61 12.22
CA ARG A 73 -5.46 13.15 10.88
C ARG A 73 -4.43 12.16 10.32
N LYS A 74 -3.14 12.49 10.43
CA LYS A 74 -2.06 11.59 10.01
C LYS A 74 -2.08 10.27 10.79
N ARG A 75 -2.28 10.32 12.11
CA ARG A 75 -2.37 9.13 12.96
C ARG A 75 -3.54 8.23 12.58
N ARG A 76 -4.73 8.80 12.34
CA ARG A 76 -5.89 8.03 11.86
C ARG A 76 -5.62 7.37 10.52
N THR A 77 -4.98 8.08 9.59
CA THR A 77 -4.55 7.51 8.30
C THR A 77 -3.58 6.34 8.49
N GLU A 78 -2.55 6.51 9.34
CA GLU A 78 -1.59 5.43 9.65
C GLU A 78 -2.26 4.22 10.32
N ARG A 79 -3.24 4.44 11.20
CA ARG A 79 -4.04 3.36 11.82
C ARG A 79 -4.85 2.63 10.76
N LYS A 80 -5.62 3.35 9.95
CA LYS A 80 -6.42 2.80 8.85
C LYS A 80 -5.57 1.94 7.92
N GLU A 81 -4.43 2.46 7.45
CA GLU A 81 -3.50 1.73 6.60
C GLU A 81 -2.97 0.45 7.27
N SER A 82 -2.65 0.52 8.57
CA SER A 82 -2.16 -0.65 9.33
C SER A 82 -3.24 -1.71 9.55
N VAL A 83 -4.48 -1.30 9.78
CA VAL A 83 -5.65 -2.20 9.88
C VAL A 83 -5.92 -2.88 8.55
N LEU A 84 -5.99 -2.11 7.45
CA LEU A 84 -6.17 -2.67 6.12
C LEU A 84 -4.99 -3.57 5.71
N GLU A 85 -3.74 -3.24 6.07
CA GLU A 85 -2.60 -4.14 5.86
C GLU A 85 -2.79 -5.46 6.61
N PHE A 86 -3.29 -5.44 7.84
CA PHE A 86 -3.56 -6.65 8.62
C PHE A 86 -4.53 -7.59 7.90
N VAL A 87 -5.70 -7.06 7.50
CA VAL A 87 -6.78 -7.82 6.85
C VAL A 87 -6.36 -8.30 5.45
N ASN A 88 -5.81 -7.41 4.62
CA ASN A 88 -5.38 -7.77 3.26
C ASN A 88 -4.29 -8.86 3.25
N THR A 89 -3.36 -8.80 4.23
CA THR A 89 -2.32 -9.82 4.36
C THR A 89 -2.81 -11.11 5.01
N GLU A 90 -3.95 -11.11 5.72
CA GLU A 90 -4.65 -12.32 6.17
C GLU A 90 -5.37 -12.99 4.98
N ALA A 91 -6.06 -12.21 4.14
CA ALA A 91 -6.68 -12.70 2.91
C ALA A 91 -5.66 -13.33 1.95
N SER A 92 -4.52 -12.66 1.77
CA SER A 92 -3.42 -13.20 0.96
C SER A 92 -2.83 -14.49 1.55
N TYR A 93 -2.82 -14.63 2.88
CA TYR A 93 -2.38 -15.85 3.54
C TYR A 93 -3.39 -17.00 3.33
N GLY A 94 -4.68 -16.72 3.44
CA GLY A 94 -5.74 -17.68 3.13
C GLY A 94 -5.68 -18.20 1.71
N GLU A 95 -5.45 -17.31 0.73
CA GLU A 95 -5.21 -17.71 -0.66
C GLU A 95 -4.02 -18.65 -0.78
N ASP A 96 -2.90 -18.36 -0.12
CA ASP A 96 -1.73 -19.24 -0.13
C ASP A 96 -2.02 -20.62 0.48
N LEU A 97 -2.89 -20.71 1.49
CA LEU A 97 -3.34 -21.99 2.06
C LEU A 97 -4.26 -22.75 1.10
N ARG A 98 -5.21 -22.07 0.46
CA ARG A 98 -6.09 -22.70 -0.54
C ARG A 98 -5.31 -23.22 -1.73
N ILE A 99 -4.30 -22.49 -2.21
CA ILE A 99 -3.39 -22.98 -3.24
C ILE A 99 -2.70 -24.29 -2.82
N ILE A 100 -2.26 -24.42 -1.56
CA ILE A 100 -1.67 -25.68 -1.06
C ILE A 100 -2.65 -26.84 -1.21
N LYS A 101 -3.93 -26.61 -0.88
CA LYS A 101 -4.97 -27.64 -0.96
C LYS A 101 -5.39 -27.95 -2.39
N GLU A 102 -5.71 -26.93 -3.16
CA GLU A 102 -6.34 -27.05 -4.49
C GLU A 102 -5.35 -27.42 -5.58
N GLU A 103 -4.11 -26.93 -5.51
CA GLU A 103 -3.12 -27.10 -6.58
C GLU A 103 -2.08 -28.19 -6.28
N PHE A 104 -2.00 -28.64 -5.02
CA PHE A 104 -1.07 -29.70 -4.63
C PHE A 104 -1.76 -30.88 -3.96
N TYR A 105 -2.43 -30.67 -2.82
CA TYR A 105 -3.00 -31.79 -2.05
C TYR A 105 -4.02 -32.60 -2.86
N LEU A 106 -5.07 -31.95 -3.39
CA LEU A 106 -6.15 -32.62 -4.11
C LEU A 106 -5.67 -33.27 -5.41
N PRO A 107 -4.86 -32.60 -6.27
CA PRO A 107 -4.35 -33.24 -7.48
C PRO A 107 -3.42 -34.42 -7.18
N MET A 108 -2.56 -34.33 -6.15
CA MET A 108 -1.69 -35.45 -5.76
C MET A 108 -2.49 -36.64 -5.24
N GLN A 109 -3.57 -36.39 -4.51
CA GLN A 109 -4.48 -37.43 -4.04
C GLN A 109 -5.24 -38.08 -5.20
N ALA A 110 -5.86 -37.28 -6.06
CA ALA A 110 -6.68 -37.74 -7.17
C ALA A 110 -5.86 -38.54 -8.21
N ALA A 111 -4.63 -38.11 -8.49
CA ALA A 111 -3.71 -38.79 -9.39
C ALA A 111 -2.97 -39.97 -8.72
N GLY A 112 -3.18 -40.22 -7.42
CA GLY A 112 -2.52 -41.30 -6.70
C GLY A 112 -1.00 -41.18 -6.62
N LEU A 113 -0.46 -39.95 -6.68
CA LEU A 113 0.99 -39.69 -6.62
C LEU A 113 1.57 -40.05 -5.25
N LEU A 114 0.76 -39.85 -4.20
CA LEU A 114 1.11 -40.06 -2.79
C LEU A 114 0.03 -40.87 -2.08
N SER A 115 0.43 -41.70 -1.10
CA SER A 115 -0.54 -42.36 -0.21
C SER A 115 -1.13 -41.35 0.78
N GLN A 116 -2.25 -41.72 1.41
CA GLN A 116 -2.88 -40.85 2.41
C GLN A 116 -1.93 -40.51 3.57
N ASP A 117 -1.12 -41.46 4.04
CA ASP A 117 -0.13 -41.22 5.10
C ASP A 117 0.97 -40.26 4.66
N GLN A 118 1.40 -40.33 3.40
CA GLN A 118 2.40 -39.41 2.83
C GLN A 118 1.82 -38.00 2.69
N LEU A 119 0.56 -37.88 2.27
CA LEU A 119 -0.15 -36.60 2.21
C LEU A 119 -0.28 -35.98 3.60
N LEU A 120 -0.72 -36.75 4.60
CA LEU A 120 -0.80 -36.27 5.99
C LEU A 120 0.57 -35.87 6.54
N GLY A 121 1.62 -36.62 6.20
CA GLY A 121 2.99 -36.30 6.60
C GLY A 121 3.53 -35.00 5.99
N ILE A 122 3.21 -34.70 4.73
CA ILE A 122 3.68 -33.48 4.04
C ILE A 122 2.83 -32.26 4.39
N PHE A 123 1.51 -32.41 4.41
CA PHE A 123 0.58 -31.29 4.52
C PHE A 123 0.09 -31.05 5.96
N SER A 124 0.38 -31.96 6.90
CA SER A 124 0.07 -31.77 8.33
C SER A 124 -1.41 -31.41 8.54
N ASN A 125 -1.71 -30.46 9.43
CA ASN A 125 -3.03 -29.94 9.73
C ASN A 125 -3.43 -28.73 8.85
N ILE A 126 -3.05 -28.71 7.56
CA ILE A 126 -3.34 -27.57 6.68
C ILE A 126 -4.85 -27.26 6.57
N GLN A 127 -5.71 -28.27 6.61
CA GLN A 127 -7.16 -28.07 6.54
C GLN A 127 -7.67 -27.26 7.73
N GLU A 128 -7.23 -27.60 8.94
CA GLU A 128 -7.59 -26.87 10.16
C GLU A 128 -7.15 -25.40 10.07
N LEU A 129 -5.95 -25.14 9.51
CA LEU A 129 -5.46 -23.77 9.31
C LEU A 129 -6.28 -22.99 8.28
N ILE A 130 -6.79 -23.65 7.23
CA ILE A 130 -7.68 -23.03 6.24
C ILE A 130 -8.98 -22.62 6.92
N ASP A 131 -9.63 -23.55 7.63
CA ASP A 131 -10.92 -23.30 8.28
C ASP A 131 -10.80 -22.17 9.32
N LEU A 132 -9.71 -22.15 10.10
CA LEU A 132 -9.44 -21.08 11.06
C LEU A 132 -9.17 -19.73 10.39
N ASN A 133 -8.44 -19.70 9.28
CA ASN A 133 -8.18 -18.47 8.53
C ASN A 133 -9.45 -17.92 7.89
N GLU A 134 -10.28 -18.77 7.28
CA GLU A 134 -11.55 -18.38 6.66
C GLU A 134 -12.48 -17.74 7.70
N ASN A 135 -12.69 -18.40 8.85
CA ASN A 135 -13.49 -17.84 9.93
C ASN A 135 -12.92 -16.53 10.47
N PHE A 136 -11.59 -16.45 10.65
CA PHE A 136 -10.96 -15.22 11.16
C PHE A 136 -11.08 -14.07 10.17
N LEU A 137 -10.88 -14.35 8.87
CA LEU A 137 -10.98 -13.36 7.81
C LEU A 137 -12.41 -12.86 7.61
N GLU A 138 -13.41 -13.74 7.71
CA GLU A 138 -14.82 -13.40 7.63
C GLU A 138 -15.18 -12.33 8.69
N ILE A 139 -14.88 -12.60 9.97
CA ILE A 139 -15.14 -11.64 11.04
C ILE A 139 -14.36 -10.32 10.84
N LEU A 140 -13.10 -10.39 10.41
CA LEU A 140 -12.32 -9.19 10.12
C LEU A 140 -12.95 -8.34 8.99
N GLN A 141 -13.48 -8.97 7.95
CA GLN A 141 -14.09 -8.28 6.83
C GLN A 141 -15.45 -7.70 7.22
N GLU A 142 -16.24 -8.44 8.01
CA GLU A 142 -17.52 -7.95 8.55
C GLU A 142 -17.33 -6.68 9.39
N GLU A 143 -16.32 -6.63 10.26
CA GLU A 143 -16.01 -5.43 11.07
C GLU A 143 -15.65 -4.22 10.19
N ILE A 144 -14.91 -4.44 9.10
CA ILE A 144 -14.54 -3.39 8.16
C ILE A 144 -15.77 -2.88 7.40
N ASP A 145 -16.60 -3.80 6.91
CA ASP A 145 -17.79 -3.47 6.14
C ASP A 145 -18.82 -2.72 7.01
N GLN A 146 -19.02 -3.18 8.26
CA GLN A 146 -19.88 -2.50 9.24
C GLN A 146 -19.40 -1.09 9.57
N ALA A 147 -18.08 -0.88 9.71
CA ALA A 147 -17.53 0.45 9.93
C ALA A 147 -17.83 1.40 8.76
N PHE A 148 -17.66 0.94 7.52
CA PHE A 148 -18.01 1.73 6.35
C PHE A 148 -19.51 2.01 6.23
N ASP A 149 -20.37 1.04 6.53
CA ASP A 149 -21.83 1.21 6.53
C ASP A 149 -22.30 2.25 7.56
N GLN A 150 -21.57 2.40 8.67
CA GLN A 150 -21.82 3.40 9.70
C GLN A 150 -21.20 4.78 9.38
N GLY A 151 -20.50 4.90 8.23
CA GLY A 151 -19.83 6.14 7.81
C GLY A 151 -18.48 6.38 8.52
N ASP A 152 -17.88 5.37 9.13
CA ASP A 152 -16.53 5.45 9.69
C ASP A 152 -15.47 5.18 8.62
N ASP A 153 -15.24 6.19 7.77
CA ASP A 153 -14.23 6.14 6.73
C ASP A 153 -12.79 5.92 7.27
N ASP A 154 -12.52 6.25 8.53
CA ASP A 154 -11.19 6.15 9.15
C ASP A 154 -10.93 4.79 9.85
N LEU A 155 -11.93 3.93 9.95
CA LEU A 155 -11.88 2.64 10.67
C LEU A 155 -11.46 2.78 12.16
N MET A 156 -11.96 3.82 12.81
CA MET A 156 -11.74 4.09 14.22
C MET A 156 -12.63 3.22 15.13
N THR A 157 -13.75 2.71 14.66
CA THR A 157 -14.63 1.80 15.41
C THR A 157 -14.15 0.35 15.37
N VAL A 158 -13.32 -0.01 14.39
CA VAL A 158 -12.79 -1.37 14.21
C VAL A 158 -11.79 -1.72 15.31
N CYS A 159 -12.07 -2.77 16.09
CA CYS A 159 -11.26 -3.22 17.22
C CYS A 159 -10.48 -4.52 16.91
N ILE A 160 -9.42 -4.42 16.10
CA ILE A 160 -8.61 -5.58 15.70
C ILE A 160 -8.01 -6.35 16.88
N GLY A 161 -7.66 -5.67 17.97
CA GLY A 161 -7.13 -6.31 19.16
C GLY A 161 -8.16 -7.22 19.83
N GLU A 162 -9.40 -6.77 19.93
CA GLU A 162 -10.52 -7.54 20.47
C GLU A 162 -10.83 -8.75 19.60
N VAL A 163 -11.01 -8.55 18.28
CA VAL A 163 -11.23 -9.64 17.33
C VAL A 163 -10.10 -10.66 17.39
N PHE A 164 -8.84 -10.23 17.43
CA PHE A 164 -7.72 -11.17 17.53
C PHE A 164 -7.77 -12.03 18.80
N LEU A 165 -8.20 -11.46 19.94
CA LEU A 165 -8.30 -12.18 21.21
C LEU A 165 -9.32 -13.31 21.17
N GLU A 166 -10.44 -13.13 20.45
CA GLU A 166 -11.43 -14.18 20.22
C GLU A 166 -10.84 -15.37 19.45
N PHE A 167 -9.91 -15.09 18.54
CA PHE A 167 -9.25 -16.08 17.70
C PHE A 167 -7.90 -16.58 18.23
N VAL A 168 -7.48 -16.21 19.45
CA VAL A 168 -6.23 -16.73 20.07
C VAL A 168 -6.22 -18.27 20.17
N ASN A 169 -7.40 -18.90 20.18
CA ASN A 169 -7.53 -20.35 20.15
C ASN A 169 -7.07 -21.00 18.82
N MET A 170 -6.78 -20.22 17.78
CA MET A 170 -6.15 -20.70 16.54
C MET A 170 -4.65 -21.02 16.71
N LEU A 171 -3.99 -20.45 17.73
CA LEU A 171 -2.54 -20.57 17.90
C LEU A 171 -2.03 -22.02 18.12
N PRO A 172 -2.72 -22.89 18.87
CA PRO A 172 -2.40 -24.32 18.94
C PRO A 172 -2.30 -25.02 17.58
N ALA A 173 -3.14 -24.66 16.60
CA ALA A 173 -3.08 -25.23 15.25
C ALA A 173 -1.76 -24.85 14.55
N PHE A 174 -1.30 -23.60 14.72
CA PHE A 174 0.03 -23.18 14.25
C PHE A 174 1.15 -23.93 14.96
N GLN A 175 1.03 -24.19 16.26
CA GLN A 175 2.02 -24.98 17.00
C GLN A 175 2.14 -26.39 16.40
N THR A 176 1.02 -27.09 16.20
CA THR A 176 1.01 -28.43 15.57
C THR A 176 1.73 -28.43 14.23
N TYR A 177 1.36 -27.47 13.36
CA TYR A 177 1.98 -27.32 12.05
C TYR A 177 3.50 -27.05 12.15
N CYS A 178 3.89 -26.11 13.01
CA CYS A 178 5.28 -25.70 13.18
C CYS A 178 6.15 -26.87 13.64
N LEU A 179 5.71 -27.67 14.61
CA LEU A 179 6.48 -28.80 15.13
C LEU A 179 6.69 -29.89 14.06
N GLN A 180 5.71 -30.09 13.19
CA GLN A 180 5.79 -31.09 12.11
C GLN A 180 6.58 -30.61 10.89
N GLN A 181 6.80 -29.30 10.73
CA GLN A 181 7.39 -28.68 9.54
C GLN A 181 8.69 -29.35 9.06
N SER A 182 9.62 -29.66 9.98
CA SER A 182 10.90 -30.30 9.63
C SER A 182 10.69 -31.70 9.05
N SER A 183 9.78 -32.47 9.65
CA SER A 183 9.44 -33.82 9.18
C SER A 183 8.78 -33.75 7.80
N SER A 184 7.81 -32.85 7.63
CA SER A 184 7.08 -32.65 6.36
C SER A 184 8.01 -32.28 5.20
N VAL A 185 8.94 -31.35 5.42
CA VAL A 185 9.91 -30.95 4.39
C VAL A 185 10.88 -32.09 4.06
N ASN A 186 11.33 -32.85 5.06
CA ASN A 186 12.22 -34.00 4.82
C ASN A 186 11.52 -35.12 4.05
N MET A 187 10.26 -35.41 4.39
CA MET A 187 9.44 -36.37 3.69
C MET A 187 9.21 -35.96 2.23
N LEU A 188 8.86 -34.69 1.98
CA LEU A 188 8.72 -34.17 0.61
C LEU A 188 10.01 -34.35 -0.20
N ASN A 189 11.16 -33.99 0.37
CA ASN A 189 12.46 -34.13 -0.30
C ASN A 189 12.82 -35.59 -0.61
N ALA A 190 12.45 -36.52 0.28
CA ALA A 190 12.68 -37.95 0.06
C ALA A 190 11.80 -38.48 -1.07
N LEU A 191 10.50 -38.14 -1.04
CA LEU A 191 9.53 -38.58 -2.03
C LEU A 191 9.81 -37.99 -3.42
N GLU A 192 10.27 -36.74 -3.50
CA GLU A 192 10.65 -36.12 -4.78
C GLU A 192 11.86 -36.82 -5.43
N LYS A 193 12.76 -37.40 -4.63
CA LYS A 193 13.90 -38.20 -5.14
C LYS A 193 13.47 -39.60 -5.56
N GLU A 194 12.52 -40.19 -4.84
CA GLU A 194 12.07 -41.57 -5.06
C GLU A 194 11.05 -41.67 -6.21
N LYS A 195 10.13 -40.71 -6.31
CA LYS A 195 8.96 -40.76 -7.19
C LYS A 195 9.09 -39.78 -8.35
N GLU A 196 9.48 -40.29 -9.51
CA GLU A 196 9.65 -39.50 -10.73
C GLU A 196 8.39 -38.73 -11.14
N LEU A 197 7.21 -39.36 -11.06
CA LEU A 197 5.94 -38.71 -11.42
C LEU A 197 5.61 -37.52 -10.50
N LEU A 198 5.95 -37.61 -9.21
CA LEU A 198 5.78 -36.51 -8.27
C LEU A 198 6.69 -35.33 -8.64
N ARG A 199 7.94 -35.62 -8.96
CA ARG A 199 8.92 -34.60 -9.37
C ARG A 199 8.49 -33.88 -10.66
N ILE A 200 8.01 -34.62 -11.65
CA ILE A 200 7.46 -34.06 -12.89
C ILE A 200 6.24 -33.19 -12.58
N PHE A 201 5.29 -33.69 -11.79
CA PHE A 201 4.11 -32.94 -11.38
C PHE A 201 4.48 -31.61 -10.71
N LEU A 202 5.36 -31.64 -9.70
CA LEU A 202 5.80 -30.43 -8.99
C LEU A 202 6.46 -29.40 -9.93
N ASN A 203 7.30 -29.87 -10.86
CA ASN A 203 7.96 -29.00 -11.82
C ASN A 203 6.98 -28.39 -12.84
N VAL A 204 6.03 -29.19 -13.36
CA VAL A 204 5.02 -28.70 -14.30
C VAL A 204 4.10 -27.70 -13.61
N SER A 205 3.57 -28.03 -12.43
CA SER A 205 2.72 -27.13 -11.65
C SER A 205 3.42 -25.79 -11.44
N GLN A 206 4.67 -25.79 -10.98
CA GLN A 206 5.42 -24.55 -10.72
C GLN A 206 5.61 -23.67 -11.97
N ASN A 207 5.83 -24.26 -13.14
CA ASN A 207 6.15 -23.52 -14.37
C ASN A 207 4.91 -23.06 -15.14
N ASP A 208 3.86 -23.89 -15.16
CA ASP A 208 2.72 -23.72 -16.05
C ASP A 208 1.47 -23.19 -15.31
N ASN A 209 1.37 -23.39 -13.99
CA ASN A 209 0.27 -22.85 -13.22
C ASN A 209 0.53 -21.41 -12.75
N THR A 210 -0.18 -20.46 -13.35
CA THR A 210 -0.09 -19.04 -13.01
C THR A 210 -0.51 -18.71 -11.57
N ALA A 211 -1.42 -19.50 -10.97
CA ALA A 211 -1.86 -19.32 -9.57
C ALA A 211 -0.70 -19.46 -8.58
N LEU A 212 0.28 -20.31 -8.90
CA LEU A 212 1.43 -20.55 -8.03
C LEU A 212 2.45 -19.41 -7.99
N ARG A 213 2.29 -18.38 -8.84
CA ARG A 213 3.21 -17.23 -8.90
C ARG A 213 4.68 -17.67 -9.05
N ARG A 214 4.92 -18.79 -9.75
CA ARG A 214 6.22 -19.48 -9.93
C ARG A 214 6.92 -19.95 -8.64
N MET A 215 6.20 -19.97 -7.52
CA MET A 215 6.69 -20.50 -6.26
C MET A 215 6.54 -22.02 -6.24
N ASN A 216 7.51 -22.71 -5.65
CA ASN A 216 7.44 -24.15 -5.44
C ASN A 216 6.62 -24.49 -4.19
N LEU A 217 6.17 -25.75 -4.08
CA LEU A 217 5.41 -26.25 -2.94
C LEU A 217 6.10 -25.95 -1.60
N ARG A 218 7.42 -26.14 -1.53
CA ARG A 218 8.20 -25.85 -0.30
C ARG A 218 8.08 -24.41 0.16
N SER A 219 7.93 -23.45 -0.75
CA SER A 219 7.73 -22.04 -0.40
C SER A 219 6.35 -21.80 0.21
N PHE A 220 5.32 -22.45 -0.32
CA PHE A 220 3.97 -22.39 0.24
C PHE A 220 3.88 -23.08 1.61
N LEU A 221 4.53 -24.24 1.80
CA LEU A 221 4.58 -24.93 3.10
C LEU A 221 5.24 -24.09 4.21
N MET A 222 6.00 -23.04 3.87
CA MET A 222 6.55 -22.11 4.85
C MET A 222 5.56 -21.02 5.29
N ALA A 223 4.45 -20.80 4.56
CA ALA A 223 3.55 -19.68 4.77
C ALA A 223 2.93 -19.64 6.18
N PRO A 224 2.42 -20.74 6.78
CA PRO A 224 1.85 -20.71 8.13
C PRO A 224 2.88 -20.29 9.18
N LEU A 225 4.09 -20.83 9.07
CA LEU A 225 5.18 -20.51 9.98
C LEU A 225 5.62 -19.03 9.83
N GLN A 226 5.59 -18.50 8.62
CA GLN A 226 5.86 -17.08 8.42
C GLN A 226 4.72 -16.21 8.97
N ARG A 227 3.46 -16.59 8.76
CA ARG A 227 2.28 -15.81 9.20
C ARG A 227 2.26 -15.63 10.71
N VAL A 228 2.40 -16.73 11.47
CA VAL A 228 2.37 -16.67 12.94
C VAL A 228 3.44 -15.73 13.52
N THR A 229 4.57 -15.59 12.82
CA THR A 229 5.64 -14.66 13.22
C THR A 229 5.41 -13.20 12.83
N LYS A 230 4.48 -12.92 11.91
CA LYS A 230 4.12 -11.56 11.46
C LYS A 230 3.09 -10.90 12.34
N TYR A 231 2.18 -11.64 12.98
CA TYR A 231 1.14 -11.07 13.85
C TYR A 231 1.68 -10.07 14.88
N PRO A 232 2.77 -10.33 15.64
CA PRO A 232 3.27 -9.34 16.60
C PRO A 232 3.77 -8.04 15.95
N LEU A 233 4.25 -8.11 14.70
CA LEU A 233 4.73 -6.94 13.96
C LEU A 233 3.56 -6.09 13.45
N LEU A 234 2.53 -6.74 12.93
CA LEU A 234 1.31 -6.09 12.45
C LEU A 234 0.58 -5.43 13.62
N LEU A 235 0.35 -6.16 14.72
CA LEU A 235 -0.25 -5.62 15.94
C LEU A 235 0.57 -4.46 16.50
N SER A 236 1.90 -4.56 16.52
CA SER A 236 2.78 -3.45 16.96
C SER A 236 2.63 -2.20 16.09
N ARG A 237 2.39 -2.35 14.78
CA ARG A 237 2.17 -1.21 13.88
C ARG A 237 0.85 -0.51 14.19
N ILE A 238 -0.20 -1.31 14.39
CA ILE A 238 -1.53 -0.81 14.79
C ILE A 238 -1.42 -0.08 16.14
N ILE A 239 -0.81 -0.70 17.17
CA ILE A 239 -0.61 -0.09 18.50
C ILE A 239 0.06 1.29 18.41
N LYS A 240 1.09 1.44 17.56
CA LYS A 240 1.79 2.73 17.40
C LYS A 240 0.90 3.84 16.83
N ALA A 241 -0.07 3.47 16.02
CA ALA A 241 -1.03 4.39 15.43
C ALA A 241 -2.32 4.55 16.28
N THR A 242 -2.47 3.78 17.36
CA THR A 242 -3.64 3.80 18.24
C THR A 242 -3.33 4.53 19.55
N THR A 243 -4.09 5.57 19.89
CA THR A 243 -3.95 6.30 21.16
C THR A 243 -4.24 5.42 22.36
N GLU A 244 -3.63 5.70 23.51
CA GLU A 244 -3.85 4.92 24.76
C GLU A 244 -5.31 4.98 25.26
N TYR A 245 -6.05 6.04 24.92
CA TYR A 245 -7.46 6.22 25.27
C TYR A 245 -8.43 5.49 24.32
N HIS A 246 -7.93 4.92 23.22
CA HIS A 246 -8.77 4.16 22.30
C HIS A 246 -9.19 2.84 22.94
N PRO A 247 -10.47 2.40 22.81
CA PRO A 247 -10.95 1.18 23.44
C PRO A 247 -10.10 -0.06 23.10
N ASP A 248 -9.74 -0.21 21.82
CA ASP A 248 -8.89 -1.30 21.32
C ASP A 248 -7.44 -1.30 21.84
N HIS A 249 -6.92 -0.21 22.43
CA HIS A 249 -5.49 -0.13 22.78
C HIS A 249 -5.08 -1.16 23.84
N GLY A 250 -5.97 -1.44 24.81
CA GLY A 250 -5.77 -2.51 25.80
C GLY A 250 -5.70 -3.89 25.14
N SER A 251 -6.73 -4.22 24.37
CA SER A 251 -6.88 -5.49 23.66
C SER A 251 -5.72 -5.75 22.68
N LEU A 252 -5.26 -4.74 21.94
CA LEU A 252 -4.11 -4.86 21.04
C LEU A 252 -2.82 -5.23 21.78
N ARG A 253 -2.56 -4.63 22.94
CA ARG A 253 -1.38 -4.96 23.76
C ARG A 253 -1.47 -6.36 24.32
N GLU A 254 -2.64 -6.77 24.79
CA GLU A 254 -2.87 -8.13 25.26
C GLU A 254 -2.70 -9.15 24.12
N ALA A 255 -3.36 -8.93 22.99
CA ALA A 255 -3.27 -9.77 21.79
C ALA A 255 -1.80 -10.00 21.41
N LYS A 256 -1.02 -8.91 21.32
CA LYS A 256 0.42 -8.96 21.04
C LYS A 256 1.18 -9.80 22.07
N SER A 257 0.91 -9.61 23.36
CA SER A 257 1.57 -10.38 24.42
C SER A 257 1.24 -11.87 24.33
N ARG A 258 -0.03 -12.24 24.07
CA ARG A 258 -0.46 -13.64 23.92
C ARG A 258 0.26 -14.33 22.77
N ILE A 259 0.33 -13.70 21.60
CA ILE A 259 1.04 -14.29 20.45
C ILE A 259 2.56 -14.38 20.69
N GLU A 260 3.18 -13.38 21.33
CA GLU A 260 4.61 -13.43 21.63
C GLU A 260 4.94 -14.58 22.60
N SER A 261 4.14 -14.74 23.67
CA SER A 261 4.27 -15.86 24.60
C SER A 261 4.09 -17.21 23.90
N HIS A 262 3.11 -17.32 22.99
CA HIS A 262 2.89 -18.55 22.25
C HIS A 262 4.05 -18.89 21.31
N LEU A 263 4.63 -17.89 20.62
CA LEU A 263 5.81 -18.09 19.79
C LEU A 263 7.05 -18.52 20.60
N GLU A 264 7.22 -18.00 21.82
CA GLU A 264 8.26 -18.47 22.73
C GLU A 264 8.05 -19.92 23.14
N HIS A 265 6.81 -20.31 23.42
CA HIS A 265 6.44 -21.69 23.72
C HIS A 265 6.71 -22.64 22.55
N ILE A 266 6.33 -22.27 21.31
CA ILE A 266 6.66 -23.05 20.10
C ILE A 266 8.18 -23.21 19.96
N ASN A 267 8.95 -22.13 20.13
CA ASN A 267 10.42 -22.18 20.06
C ASN A 267 11.02 -23.12 21.10
N MET A 268 10.49 -23.12 22.32
CA MET A 268 10.94 -24.02 23.38
C MET A 268 10.67 -25.48 23.02
N LYS A 269 9.45 -25.81 22.58
CA LYS A 269 9.09 -27.18 22.14
C LYS A 269 9.92 -27.64 20.94
N THR A 270 10.10 -26.77 19.95
CA THR A 270 10.93 -27.05 18.78
C THR A 270 12.36 -27.46 19.18
N LYS A 271 12.96 -26.77 20.16
CA LYS A 271 14.28 -27.13 20.70
C LYS A 271 14.27 -28.46 21.45
N GLN A 272 13.22 -28.76 22.22
CA GLN A 272 13.10 -30.03 22.96
C GLN A 272 13.01 -31.23 22.02
N GLU A 273 12.36 -31.06 20.87
CA GLU A 273 12.27 -32.09 19.81
C GLU A 273 13.55 -32.24 18.98
N GLY A 274 14.62 -31.50 19.31
CA GLY A 274 15.91 -31.60 18.62
C GLY A 274 15.97 -30.89 17.27
N ASN A 275 14.95 -30.10 16.92
CA ASN A 275 14.95 -29.30 15.71
C ASN A 275 15.94 -28.11 15.86
N THR A 276 16.74 -27.87 14.82
CA THR A 276 17.82 -26.86 14.85
C THR A 276 17.38 -25.43 14.50
N TRP A 277 16.11 -25.25 14.09
CA TRP A 277 15.59 -23.97 13.65
C TRP A 277 14.87 -23.22 14.79
N THR A 278 14.72 -21.91 14.62
CA THR A 278 13.91 -21.08 15.52
C THR A 278 12.94 -20.22 14.71
N LEU A 279 11.79 -19.86 15.27
CA LEU A 279 10.88 -18.90 14.63
C LEU A 279 11.59 -17.56 14.33
N ARG A 280 12.62 -17.21 15.10
CA ARG A 280 13.52 -16.07 14.80
C ARG A 280 14.31 -16.24 13.51
N SER A 281 14.84 -17.44 13.21
CA SER A 281 15.55 -17.66 11.94
C SER A 281 14.64 -17.47 10.75
N PHE A 282 13.36 -17.83 10.86
CA PHE A 282 12.37 -17.64 9.79
C PHE A 282 11.86 -16.21 9.64
N ARG A 283 11.76 -15.45 10.74
CA ARG A 283 11.58 -13.99 10.70
C ARG A 283 12.71 -13.31 9.92
N GLN A 284 13.94 -13.77 10.14
CA GLN A 284 15.09 -13.29 9.38
C GLN A 284 15.11 -13.82 7.96
N ASP A 285 14.72 -15.05 7.67
CA ASP A 285 14.83 -15.64 6.33
C ASP A 285 13.81 -15.03 5.35
N SER A 286 12.61 -14.70 5.82
CA SER A 286 11.61 -13.99 4.99
C SER A 286 12.01 -12.55 4.70
N LYS A 287 12.57 -11.86 5.73
CA LYS A 287 13.10 -10.51 5.59
C LYS A 287 14.36 -10.51 4.72
N LYS A 288 15.33 -11.38 5.00
CA LYS A 288 16.59 -11.55 4.25
C LYS A 288 16.33 -12.00 2.83
N LYS A 289 15.42 -12.93 2.54
CA LYS A 289 15.16 -13.35 1.15
C LYS A 289 14.55 -12.21 0.34
N ARG A 290 13.59 -11.46 0.90
CA ARG A 290 13.02 -10.26 0.26
C ARG A 290 14.01 -9.09 0.20
N GLU A 291 14.84 -8.92 1.23
CA GLU A 291 15.84 -7.86 1.36
C GLU A 291 17.06 -8.14 0.48
N VAL A 292 17.50 -9.39 0.33
CA VAL A 292 18.54 -9.84 -0.62
C VAL A 292 18.04 -9.66 -2.05
N ILE A 293 16.81 -10.10 -2.37
CA ILE A 293 16.18 -9.84 -3.67
C ILE A 293 16.13 -8.33 -3.96
N ASN A 294 15.70 -7.51 -2.99
CA ASN A 294 15.67 -6.06 -3.14
C ASN A 294 17.08 -5.45 -3.24
N ILE A 295 18.07 -5.93 -2.49
CA ILE A 295 19.47 -5.47 -2.55
C ILE A 295 20.08 -5.78 -3.91
N GLU A 296 19.94 -7.02 -4.40
CA GLU A 296 20.46 -7.44 -5.70
C GLU A 296 19.79 -6.67 -6.84
N MET A 297 18.48 -6.42 -6.77
CA MET A 297 17.78 -5.57 -7.75
C MET A 297 18.29 -4.13 -7.72
N ARG A 298 18.45 -3.54 -6.54
CA ARG A 298 18.97 -2.17 -6.37
C ARG A 298 20.42 -2.06 -6.84
N GLU A 299 21.26 -3.05 -6.54
CA GLU A 299 22.65 -3.09 -6.98
C GLU A 299 22.75 -3.24 -8.50
N THR A 300 21.92 -4.11 -9.10
CA THR A 300 21.81 -4.25 -10.55
C THR A 300 21.38 -2.95 -11.20
N ALA A 301 20.38 -2.25 -10.64
CA ALA A 301 19.93 -0.95 -11.12
C ALA A 301 21.05 0.11 -11.03
N LEU A 302 21.74 0.21 -9.90
CA LEU A 302 22.86 1.16 -9.71
C LEU A 302 24.01 0.89 -10.69
N LYS A 303 24.42 -0.37 -10.86
CA LYS A 303 25.45 -0.78 -11.83
C LYS A 303 25.08 -0.40 -13.26
N THR A 304 23.80 -0.59 -13.61
CA THR A 304 23.29 -0.29 -14.96
C THR A 304 23.25 1.20 -15.24
N VAL A 305 22.76 1.98 -14.29
CA VAL A 305 22.61 3.43 -14.44
C VAL A 305 23.96 4.14 -14.30
N GLY A 306 24.91 3.53 -13.58
CA GLY A 306 26.24 4.08 -13.35
C GLY A 306 26.26 5.21 -12.32
N TRP A 307 25.28 5.26 -11.42
CA TRP A 307 25.23 6.26 -10.34
C TRP A 307 25.81 5.72 -9.04
N LEU A 308 26.42 6.62 -8.27
CA LEU A 308 26.88 6.30 -6.92
C LEU A 308 25.69 6.13 -5.98
N ARG A 309 25.82 5.20 -5.02
CA ARG A 309 24.76 4.90 -4.07
C ARG A 309 24.44 6.11 -3.19
N GLU A 310 25.45 6.88 -2.77
CA GLU A 310 25.24 8.10 -1.97
C GLU A 310 24.50 9.22 -2.71
N GLU A 311 24.52 9.20 -4.04
CA GLU A 311 23.86 10.21 -4.89
C GLU A 311 22.50 9.74 -5.39
N THR A 312 22.10 8.51 -5.08
CA THR A 312 20.91 7.89 -5.66
C THR A 312 19.83 7.66 -4.61
N ARG A 313 18.64 8.18 -4.86
CA ARG A 313 17.44 7.89 -4.06
C ARG A 313 16.48 7.01 -4.87
N PHE A 314 16.04 5.92 -4.26
CA PHE A 314 14.96 5.09 -4.79
C PHE A 314 13.62 5.69 -4.34
N VAL A 315 12.86 6.22 -5.30
CA VAL A 315 11.60 6.92 -5.00
C VAL A 315 10.44 5.94 -4.90
N MET A 316 10.40 4.95 -5.79
CA MET A 316 9.35 3.94 -5.80
C MET A 316 9.87 2.63 -6.37
N GLU A 317 9.41 1.52 -5.81
CA GLU A 317 9.82 0.18 -6.19
C GLU A 317 8.62 -0.77 -6.12
N GLY A 318 8.55 -1.70 -7.06
CA GLY A 318 7.69 -2.87 -6.94
C GLY A 318 7.12 -3.38 -8.25
N PRO A 319 6.20 -4.35 -8.18
CA PRO A 319 5.67 -4.99 -9.37
C PRO A 319 4.73 -4.04 -10.11
N LEU A 320 4.90 -3.98 -11.43
CA LEU A 320 3.95 -3.41 -12.39
C LEU A 320 3.72 -4.39 -13.53
N GLN A 321 2.55 -4.30 -14.12
CA GLN A 321 2.19 -4.99 -15.34
C GLN A 321 2.51 -4.07 -16.54
N LEU A 322 3.33 -4.56 -17.47
CA LEU A 322 3.74 -3.86 -18.68
C LEU A 322 3.10 -4.49 -19.92
N ALA A 323 2.54 -3.67 -20.80
CA ALA A 323 2.21 -4.07 -22.17
C ALA A 323 2.93 -3.15 -23.18
N GLN A 324 3.33 -3.74 -24.32
CA GLN A 324 3.85 -3.02 -25.47
C GLN A 324 2.86 -3.17 -26.63
N PRO A 325 2.27 -2.08 -27.15
CA PRO A 325 1.38 -2.16 -28.30
C PRO A 325 2.16 -2.45 -29.58
N PRO A 326 1.69 -3.36 -30.46
CA PRO A 326 2.32 -3.59 -31.76
C PRO A 326 2.12 -2.39 -32.70
N ASP A 327 3.21 -1.91 -33.30
CA ASP A 327 3.29 -0.95 -34.43
C ASP A 327 2.64 0.44 -34.29
N GLY A 328 2.43 0.94 -33.08
CA GLY A 328 2.07 2.35 -32.86
C GLY A 328 0.73 2.80 -33.46
N GLN A 329 -0.10 1.87 -33.97
CA GLN A 329 -1.45 2.17 -34.44
C GLN A 329 -2.42 2.16 -33.26
N TRP A 330 -2.90 3.35 -32.92
CA TRP A 330 -3.98 3.58 -31.96
C TRP A 330 -5.32 3.14 -32.55
N VAL A 331 -5.64 1.84 -32.46
CA VAL A 331 -6.98 1.35 -32.79
C VAL A 331 -7.76 1.18 -31.49
N LYS A 332 -8.55 2.21 -31.17
CA LYS A 332 -9.59 2.25 -30.12
C LYS A 332 -9.14 1.77 -28.73
N LYS A 333 -8.71 2.75 -27.93
CA LYS A 333 -8.61 2.72 -26.47
C LYS A 333 -9.75 1.88 -25.85
N GLY A 334 -9.37 0.87 -25.06
CA GLY A 334 -10.25 -0.20 -24.60
C GLY A 334 -9.98 -1.58 -25.21
N SER A 335 -8.82 -1.78 -25.85
CA SER A 335 -8.49 -3.08 -26.42
C SER A 335 -8.33 -4.15 -25.33
N LYS A 336 -9.33 -5.04 -25.25
CA LYS A 336 -9.29 -6.32 -24.51
C LYS A 336 -8.19 -7.29 -24.99
N THR A 337 -7.26 -6.86 -25.85
CA THR A 337 -6.22 -7.72 -26.46
C THR A 337 -4.79 -7.42 -26.00
N LEU A 338 -4.54 -6.43 -25.15
CA LEU A 338 -3.20 -6.15 -24.63
C LEU A 338 -2.74 -7.27 -23.67
N LYS A 339 -1.63 -7.93 -24.02
CA LYS A 339 -0.99 -8.93 -23.16
C LYS A 339 -0.04 -8.24 -22.21
N PHE A 340 -0.43 -8.21 -20.94
CA PHE A 340 0.39 -7.67 -19.87
C PHE A 340 1.40 -8.70 -19.36
N GLN A 341 2.61 -8.24 -19.08
CA GLN A 341 3.68 -9.01 -18.47
C GLN A 341 4.03 -8.42 -17.11
N ASN A 342 4.14 -9.27 -16.09
CA ASN A 342 4.56 -8.83 -14.75
C ASN A 342 6.05 -8.50 -14.74
N MET A 343 6.40 -7.35 -14.16
CA MET A 343 7.77 -6.84 -14.10
C MET A 343 8.05 -6.13 -12.80
N GLN A 344 9.30 -6.15 -12.34
CA GLN A 344 9.76 -5.31 -11.22
C GLN A 344 10.25 -3.97 -11.78
N VAL A 345 9.72 -2.88 -11.24
CA VAL A 345 10.02 -1.53 -11.69
C VAL A 345 10.62 -0.74 -10.55
N LEU A 346 11.74 -0.05 -10.82
CA LEU A 346 12.39 0.83 -9.86
C LEU A 346 12.50 2.23 -10.46
N LEU A 347 12.02 3.23 -9.72
CA LEU A 347 12.17 4.65 -10.03
C LEU A 347 13.31 5.23 -9.19
N LEU A 348 14.39 5.63 -9.86
CA LEU A 348 15.60 6.16 -9.23
C LEU A 348 15.78 7.63 -9.61
N VAL A 349 16.25 8.43 -8.66
CA VAL A 349 16.63 9.84 -8.88
C VAL A 349 18.05 10.09 -8.41
N ASN A 350 18.81 10.85 -9.21
CA ASN A 350 20.15 11.31 -8.89
C ASN A 350 20.06 12.69 -8.22
N MET A 351 20.62 12.81 -7.03
CA MET A 351 20.60 14.01 -6.21
C MET A 351 21.91 14.80 -6.41
N LYS A 352 21.82 16.12 -6.54
CA LYS A 352 23.02 16.97 -6.59
C LYS A 352 23.65 17.05 -5.18
N ARG A 353 24.97 16.84 -5.05
CA ARG A 353 25.70 17.14 -3.80
C ARG A 353 25.57 18.63 -3.49
N VAL A 354 25.04 18.94 -2.32
CA VAL A 354 25.10 20.29 -1.75
C VAL A 354 26.52 20.47 -1.21
N SER A 355 27.26 21.47 -1.69
CA SER A 355 28.58 21.79 -1.16
C SER A 355 28.47 22.17 0.33
N GLU A 356 29.43 21.73 1.15
CA GLU A 356 29.48 21.86 2.62
C GLU A 356 29.44 23.31 3.16
N SER A 357 29.29 24.32 2.32
CA SER A 357 29.28 25.74 2.70
C SER A 357 27.91 26.29 3.15
N SER A 358 26.87 25.47 3.23
CA SER A 358 25.49 25.94 3.56
C SER A 358 24.78 24.99 4.52
N LEU A 359 25.31 24.81 5.73
CA LEU A 359 24.59 24.14 6.82
C LEU A 359 23.57 25.11 7.43
N GLU A 360 22.41 25.28 6.79
CA GLU A 360 21.19 25.81 7.40
C GLU A 360 19.98 25.57 6.48
N SER A 361 19.69 24.29 6.19
CA SER A 361 18.36 23.79 5.80
C SER A 361 18.48 22.30 5.46
N ALA A 362 17.69 21.46 6.13
CA ALA A 362 17.56 20.04 5.81
C ALA A 362 16.66 19.82 4.57
N GLU A 363 16.87 20.60 3.51
CA GLU A 363 16.13 20.47 2.26
C GLU A 363 16.86 19.49 1.33
N PRO A 364 16.17 18.51 0.73
CA PRO A 364 16.77 17.62 -0.26
C PRO A 364 17.32 18.43 -1.44
N GLY A 365 18.60 18.25 -1.79
CA GLY A 365 19.22 18.92 -2.93
C GLY A 365 18.45 18.68 -4.25
N PRO A 366 18.57 19.57 -5.26
CA PRO A 366 17.82 19.45 -6.50
C PRO A 366 18.15 18.15 -7.25
N VAL A 367 17.12 17.54 -7.84
CA VAL A 367 17.25 16.31 -8.64
C VAL A 367 17.94 16.64 -9.97
N LYS A 368 19.05 15.95 -10.24
CA LYS A 368 19.87 16.11 -11.46
C LYS A 368 19.33 15.28 -12.63
N ASP A 369 18.91 14.05 -12.35
CA ASP A 369 18.42 13.11 -13.37
C ASP A 369 17.47 12.09 -12.72
N ALA A 370 16.59 11.46 -13.51
CA ALA A 370 15.66 10.45 -13.04
C ALA A 370 15.47 9.36 -14.10
N VAL A 371 15.47 8.11 -13.64
CA VAL A 371 15.41 6.93 -14.51
C VAL A 371 14.42 5.90 -13.99
N LEU A 372 13.75 5.22 -14.92
CA LEU A 372 12.92 4.06 -14.65
C LEU A 372 13.66 2.80 -15.11
N VAL A 373 13.96 1.90 -14.18
CA VAL A 373 14.64 0.63 -14.45
C VAL A 373 13.60 -0.49 -14.47
N LEU A 374 13.59 -1.25 -15.56
CA LEU A 374 12.63 -2.31 -15.82
C LEU A 374 13.33 -3.67 -15.73
N ILE A 375 13.00 -4.46 -14.72
CA ILE A 375 13.65 -5.73 -14.41
C ILE A 375 12.68 -6.90 -14.62
N ARG A 376 13.14 -7.92 -15.34
CA ARG A 376 12.51 -9.24 -15.42
C ARG A 376 13.18 -10.20 -14.44
N ASP A 377 12.36 -10.92 -13.70
CA ASP A 377 12.81 -12.03 -12.86
C ASP A 377 12.95 -13.30 -13.70
N LYS A 378 14.09 -14.00 -13.58
CA LYS A 378 14.28 -15.35 -14.11
C LYS A 378 14.58 -16.26 -12.92
N ASN A 379 13.99 -17.47 -12.94
CA ASN A 379 13.88 -18.50 -11.90
C ASN A 379 15.19 -18.97 -11.18
N ASN A 380 16.33 -18.31 -11.36
CA ASN A 380 17.61 -18.58 -10.68
C ASN A 380 18.13 -17.41 -9.82
N GLY A 381 17.30 -16.42 -9.49
CA GLY A 381 17.74 -15.21 -8.77
C GLY A 381 18.62 -14.27 -9.62
N LYS A 382 18.65 -14.47 -10.94
CA LYS A 382 19.39 -13.61 -11.87
C LYS A 382 18.44 -12.61 -12.51
N PHE A 383 18.47 -11.38 -12.01
CA PHE A 383 17.74 -10.26 -12.57
C PHE A 383 18.30 -9.86 -13.93
N HIS A 384 17.42 -9.76 -14.93
CA HIS A 384 17.79 -9.24 -16.24
C HIS A 384 16.99 -7.98 -16.51
N LEU A 385 17.66 -6.95 -17.00
CA LEU A 385 16.97 -5.79 -17.52
C LEU A 385 16.14 -6.21 -18.73
N LEU A 386 14.90 -5.72 -18.79
CA LEU A 386 14.14 -5.82 -20.03
C LEU A 386 14.88 -5.06 -21.14
N ARG A 387 15.40 -3.88 -20.80
CA ARG A 387 16.02 -2.92 -21.70
C ARG A 387 16.84 -1.88 -20.94
N GLU A 388 17.50 -1.00 -21.70
CA GLU A 388 18.17 0.18 -21.15
C GLU A 388 17.22 1.01 -20.27
N PRO A 389 17.70 1.56 -19.13
CA PRO A 389 16.90 2.42 -18.26
C PRO A 389 16.26 3.59 -19.00
N LEU A 390 14.96 3.81 -18.76
CA LEU A 390 14.21 4.89 -19.38
C LEU A 390 14.50 6.21 -18.66
N ARG A 391 15.19 7.14 -19.34
CA ARG A 391 15.46 8.47 -18.79
C ARG A 391 14.20 9.31 -18.86
N LEU A 392 13.71 9.76 -17.70
CA LEU A 392 12.44 10.48 -17.62
C LEU A 392 12.50 11.86 -18.27
N SER A 393 13.69 12.44 -18.41
CA SER A 393 13.94 13.66 -19.20
C SER A 393 13.54 13.52 -20.69
N ASN A 394 13.44 12.30 -21.21
CA ASN A 394 13.04 11.98 -22.58
C ASN A 394 11.69 11.27 -22.67
N CYS A 395 10.93 11.19 -21.57
CA CYS A 395 9.68 10.46 -21.52
C CYS A 395 8.48 11.40 -21.39
N ILE A 396 7.38 11.07 -22.07
CA ILE A 396 6.07 11.71 -21.92
C ILE A 396 5.15 10.71 -21.21
N VAL A 397 4.46 11.18 -20.16
CA VAL A 397 3.54 10.36 -19.38
C VAL A 397 2.11 10.86 -19.57
N SER A 398 1.21 9.98 -19.99
CA SER A 398 -0.22 10.27 -20.19
C SER A 398 -1.11 9.25 -19.49
N THR A 399 -2.36 9.63 -19.29
CA THR A 399 -3.45 8.75 -18.85
C THR A 399 -4.63 8.98 -19.77
N ASP A 400 -5.43 7.94 -19.96
CA ASP A 400 -6.68 8.05 -20.69
C ASP A 400 -7.81 8.44 -19.72
N PRO A 401 -8.60 9.50 -20.00
CA PRO A 401 -9.72 9.85 -19.13
C PRO A 401 -10.77 8.75 -19.00
N ASP A 402 -10.89 7.90 -20.02
CA ASP A 402 -11.87 6.80 -20.08
C ASP A 402 -11.32 5.48 -19.49
N CYS A 403 -10.03 5.42 -19.16
CA CYS A 403 -9.35 4.23 -18.64
C CYS A 403 -8.34 4.66 -17.55
N ASP A 404 -8.82 4.63 -16.31
CA ASP A 404 -8.14 5.14 -15.12
C ASP A 404 -7.30 4.09 -14.38
N ASP A 405 -7.31 2.84 -14.84
CA ASP A 405 -6.54 1.72 -14.29
C ASP A 405 -5.19 1.53 -14.99
N THR A 406 -4.85 2.37 -15.98
CA THR A 406 -3.57 2.31 -16.71
C THR A 406 -2.95 3.70 -16.89
N PHE A 407 -1.64 3.76 -17.11
CA PHE A 407 -0.96 4.95 -17.61
C PHE A 407 0.03 4.59 -18.71
N GLU A 408 0.29 5.56 -19.56
CA GLU A 408 1.16 5.43 -20.73
C GLU A 408 2.46 6.17 -20.51
N LEU A 409 3.56 5.56 -20.95
CA LEU A 409 4.89 6.14 -20.95
C LEU A 409 5.47 6.03 -22.35
N ILE A 410 5.69 7.18 -22.98
CA ILE A 410 6.23 7.27 -24.34
C ILE A 410 7.64 7.81 -24.25
N GLU A 411 8.62 7.03 -24.67
CA GLU A 411 9.98 7.52 -24.82
C GLU A 411 10.15 8.16 -26.20
N ILE A 412 10.56 9.42 -26.23
CA ILE A 412 10.63 10.22 -27.45
C ILE A 412 11.57 9.55 -28.46
N ARG A 413 11.04 9.30 -29.69
CA ARG A 413 11.74 8.62 -30.81
C ARG A 413 12.05 7.14 -30.59
N ARG A 414 11.48 6.49 -29.57
CA ARG A 414 11.60 5.04 -29.34
C ARG A 414 10.22 4.38 -29.27
N GLU A 415 9.84 3.87 -28.11
CA GLU A 415 8.69 2.99 -27.93
C GLU A 415 7.68 3.59 -26.92
N ALA A 416 6.44 3.11 -27.01
CA ALA A 416 5.40 3.39 -26.03
C ALA A 416 5.16 2.18 -25.15
N PHE A 417 4.86 2.45 -23.88
CA PHE A 417 4.58 1.45 -22.86
C PHE A 417 3.27 1.76 -22.17
N VAL A 418 2.50 0.72 -21.87
CA VAL A 418 1.32 0.81 -21.02
C VAL A 418 1.62 0.09 -19.71
N PHE A 419 1.43 0.79 -18.60
CA PHE A 419 1.65 0.28 -17.26
C PHE A 419 0.34 0.24 -16.49
N ARG A 420 0.19 -0.78 -15.65
CA ARG A 420 -0.80 -0.83 -14.58
C ARG A 420 -0.29 -1.60 -13.38
N ASP A 421 -0.80 -1.29 -12.22
CA ASP A 421 -0.64 -2.09 -11.01
C ASP A 421 -1.89 -2.98 -10.82
N SER A 422 -1.83 -3.95 -9.92
CA SER A 422 -3.02 -4.69 -9.48
C SER A 422 -3.99 -3.79 -8.70
N ASP A 423 -3.46 -2.74 -8.06
CA ASP A 423 -4.24 -1.73 -7.36
C ASP A 423 -4.31 -0.41 -8.16
N ARG A 424 -5.53 0.06 -8.39
CA ARG A 424 -5.82 1.33 -9.07
C ARG A 424 -5.20 2.53 -8.35
N ALA A 425 -5.23 2.58 -7.02
CA ALA A 425 -4.66 3.70 -6.26
C ALA A 425 -3.13 3.75 -6.44
N ARG A 426 -2.50 2.57 -6.41
CA ARG A 426 -1.06 2.41 -6.65
C ARG A 426 -0.66 2.77 -8.09
N THR A 427 -1.49 2.43 -9.09
CA THR A 427 -1.30 2.86 -10.49
C THR A 427 -1.25 4.40 -10.59
N HIS A 428 -2.18 5.08 -9.93
CA HIS A 428 -2.20 6.55 -9.88
C HIS A 428 -0.98 7.13 -9.17
N HIS A 429 -0.48 6.46 -8.12
CA HIS A 429 0.70 6.89 -7.40
C HIS A 429 1.96 6.80 -8.28
N TRP A 430 2.15 5.68 -8.98
CA TRP A 430 3.21 5.51 -9.99
C TRP A 430 3.14 6.59 -11.06
N PHE A 431 1.95 6.81 -11.64
CA PHE A 431 1.73 7.86 -12.63
C PHE A 431 2.15 9.24 -12.11
N ARG A 432 1.72 9.63 -10.91
CA ARG A 432 2.05 10.94 -10.32
C ARG A 432 3.55 11.14 -10.14
N GLN A 433 4.27 10.14 -9.63
CA GLN A 433 5.73 10.25 -9.43
C GLN A 433 6.49 10.30 -10.75
N ILE A 434 6.20 9.41 -11.70
CA ILE A 434 6.88 9.39 -12.99
C ILE A 434 6.59 10.69 -13.76
N ARG A 435 5.34 11.15 -13.77
CA ARG A 435 4.94 12.41 -14.42
C ARG A 435 5.62 13.62 -13.78
N ARG A 436 5.79 13.64 -12.46
CA ARG A 436 6.50 14.72 -11.76
C ARG A 436 7.92 14.87 -12.32
N TYR A 437 8.72 13.81 -12.31
CA TYR A 437 10.11 13.87 -12.75
C TYR A 437 10.25 14.08 -14.27
N SER A 438 9.36 13.50 -15.08
CA SER A 438 9.30 13.79 -16.53
C SER A 438 9.01 15.28 -16.80
N ARG A 439 8.14 15.91 -16.00
CA ARG A 439 7.85 17.34 -16.10
C ARG A 439 9.01 18.22 -15.62
N GLU A 440 9.64 17.86 -14.51
CA GLU A 440 10.73 18.63 -13.91
C GLU A 440 12.02 18.57 -14.74
N LEU A 441 12.35 17.41 -15.33
CA LEU A 441 13.62 17.19 -16.04
C LEU A 441 13.50 17.29 -17.56
N GLY A 442 12.29 17.21 -18.11
CA GLY A 442 12.06 17.28 -19.56
C GLY A 442 12.27 18.68 -20.13
N SER A 443 12.78 18.76 -21.37
CA SER A 443 12.94 20.03 -22.09
C SER A 443 11.60 20.52 -22.66
N TRP A 444 10.70 20.98 -21.79
CA TRP A 444 9.35 21.43 -22.18
C TRP A 444 9.33 22.86 -22.71
N LYS A 445 8.77 23.07 -23.90
CA LYS A 445 8.46 24.40 -24.44
C LYS A 445 6.98 24.69 -24.32
N LYS A 446 6.67 25.80 -23.65
CA LYS A 446 5.31 26.33 -23.53
C LYS A 446 4.86 26.88 -24.88
N ARG A 447 3.69 26.42 -25.36
CA ARG A 447 3.07 26.98 -26.56
C ARG A 447 2.10 28.10 -26.18
N ARG A 448 1.94 29.07 -27.10
CA ARG A 448 0.90 30.12 -26.99
C ARG A 448 -0.47 29.51 -27.31
N ASN A 449 -1.55 30.15 -26.85
CA ASN A 449 -2.95 29.84 -27.16
C ASN A 449 -3.48 28.48 -26.63
N ALA A 450 -3.29 28.20 -25.34
CA ALA A 450 -3.84 27.00 -24.67
C ALA A 450 -3.47 25.63 -25.28
N LEU A 451 -2.51 25.59 -26.20
CA LEU A 451 -2.00 24.35 -26.76
C LEU A 451 -1.13 23.60 -25.73
N PRO A 452 -1.20 22.26 -25.67
CA PRO A 452 -0.33 21.46 -24.82
C PRO A 452 1.16 21.76 -25.06
N ASN A 453 1.93 21.82 -23.97
CA ASN A 453 3.38 21.96 -23.99
C ASN A 453 3.99 20.83 -24.85
N ILE A 454 5.03 21.15 -25.62
CA ILE A 454 5.78 20.13 -26.37
C ILE A 454 7.11 19.91 -25.68
N MET A 455 7.51 18.66 -25.50
CA MET A 455 8.87 18.33 -25.14
C MET A 455 9.76 18.43 -26.39
N ILE A 456 10.78 19.29 -26.36
CA ILE A 456 11.75 19.41 -27.44
C ILE A 456 12.76 18.26 -27.30
N SER A 457 12.96 17.50 -28.38
CA SER A 457 14.05 16.53 -28.44
C SER A 457 15.40 17.24 -28.38
N THR A 458 16.18 17.02 -27.32
CA THR A 458 17.56 17.47 -27.27
C THR A 458 18.41 16.65 -28.26
N PRO A 459 19.25 17.29 -29.10
CA PRO A 459 20.18 16.55 -29.94
C PRO A 459 21.18 15.81 -29.04
N HIS A 460 21.32 14.50 -29.23
CA HIS A 460 22.29 13.70 -28.49
C HIS A 460 23.71 14.15 -28.89
N THR A 461 24.46 14.74 -27.95
CA THR A 461 25.92 14.66 -28.00
C THR A 461 26.29 13.20 -27.75
N ARG A 462 26.69 12.50 -28.81
CA ARG A 462 27.30 11.16 -28.72
C ARG A 462 28.57 11.26 -27.84
N PRO A 463 28.78 10.36 -26.86
CA PRO A 463 30.14 10.01 -26.47
C PRO A 463 30.85 9.27 -27.61
#